data_AF-A0A8J8AU85-F1
#
_entry.id   AF-A0A8J8AU85-F1
#
_cell.length_a   1.000
_cell.length_b   1.000
_cell.length_c   1.000
_cell.angle_alpha   90.00
_cell.angle_beta   90.00
_cell.angle_gamma   90.00
#
_symmetry.space_group_name_H-M   'P 1'
#
loop_
_entity.id
_entity.type
_entity.pdbx_description
1 polymer ?
#
loop_
_entity_poly.entity_id
_entity_poly.type
_entity_poly.pdbx_seq_one_letter_code
_entity_poly.pdbx_strand_id
1 'polypeptide(L)'
;MFPPETEELVSFVTTDIAAITRGRSLPLRDLAGGMTKGVGWVPANLALTPFDEIASPNPFGSAGDLRLIPDPDAKVRVTAIPDMSPLHFYHCDITELDGSPWQGCVRTMLKSA
;
A
#
# COMPACT_ATOMS: atom_id res chain seq x y z
N MET A 1 35.73 6.05 7.93
CA MET A 1 34.35 6.32 8.41
C MET A 1 33.43 5.55 7.48
N PHE A 2 32.81 4.48 7.94
CA PHE A 2 31.78 3.78 7.16
C PHE A 2 30.57 4.70 7.02
N PRO A 3 29.84 4.68 5.89
CA PRO A 3 28.58 5.40 5.80
C PRO A 3 27.64 4.92 6.92
N PRO A 4 26.80 5.81 7.49
CA PRO A 4 25.80 5.39 8.46
C PRO A 4 24.93 4.30 7.83
N GLU A 5 24.67 3.25 8.61
CA GLU A 5 23.82 2.13 8.20
C GLU A 5 22.45 2.69 7.79
N THR A 6 22.06 2.47 6.53
CA THR A 6 20.77 2.94 6.02
C THR A 6 19.67 2.07 6.58
N GLU A 7 18.67 2.70 7.20
CA GLU A 7 17.54 1.98 7.78
C GLU A 7 16.67 1.33 6.70
N GLU A 8 16.38 0.02 6.86
CA GLU A 8 15.47 -0.71 5.96
C GLU A 8 14.06 -0.10 6.01
N LEU A 9 13.46 0.06 4.82
CA LEU A 9 12.06 0.46 4.67
C LEU A 9 11.21 -0.75 4.30
N VAL A 10 9.98 -0.77 4.78
CA VAL A 10 8.95 -1.75 4.41
C VAL A 10 7.75 -1.02 3.80
N SER A 11 7.26 -1.52 2.66
CA SER A 11 6.14 -0.91 1.94
C SER A 11 4.83 -1.68 2.15
N PHE A 12 3.74 -0.94 2.33
CA PHE A 12 2.38 -1.46 2.28
C PHE A 12 1.76 -1.06 0.94
N VAL A 13 1.42 -2.05 0.13
CA VAL A 13 1.09 -1.85 -1.29
C VAL A 13 -0.27 -2.41 -1.68
N THR A 14 -0.91 -1.75 -2.63
CA THR A 14 -2.09 -2.24 -3.36
C THR A 14 -1.82 -2.16 -4.85
N THR A 15 -2.37 -3.09 -5.63
CA THR A 15 -2.44 -2.98 -7.09
C THR A 15 -3.83 -2.49 -7.45
N ASP A 16 -3.93 -1.39 -8.17
CA ASP A 16 -5.22 -0.77 -8.52
C ASP A 16 -5.81 -1.35 -9.82
N ILE A 17 -6.94 -0.80 -10.26
CA ILE A 17 -7.62 -1.20 -11.51
C ILE A 17 -6.83 -0.84 -12.78
N ALA A 18 -5.87 0.06 -12.69
CA ALA A 18 -4.94 0.38 -13.77
C ALA A 18 -3.73 -0.58 -13.80
N ALA A 19 -3.73 -1.63 -12.95
CA ALA A 19 -2.66 -2.60 -12.78
C ALA A 19 -1.33 -2.00 -12.29
N ILE A 20 -1.39 -0.88 -11.57
CA ILE A 20 -0.21 -0.22 -11.00
C ILE A 20 -0.16 -0.48 -9.50
N THR A 21 0.98 -1.03 -9.05
CA THR A 21 1.24 -1.23 -7.61
C THR A 21 1.71 0.08 -6.99
N ARG A 22 0.91 0.61 -6.07
CA ARG A 22 1.21 1.84 -5.32
C ARG A 22 1.15 1.55 -3.82
N GLY A 23 1.75 2.41 -3.01
CA GLY A 23 1.78 2.18 -1.57
C GLY A 23 2.47 3.30 -0.80
N ARG A 24 2.73 3.04 0.47
CA ARG A 24 3.56 3.89 1.32
C ARG A 24 4.57 3.03 2.07
N SER A 25 5.75 3.58 2.29
CA SER A 25 6.81 2.94 3.05
C SER A 25 6.91 3.54 4.45
N LEU A 26 7.30 2.71 5.41
CA LEU A 26 7.67 3.11 6.76
C LEU A 26 9.01 2.47 7.15
N PRO A 27 9.71 3.02 8.15
CA PRO A 27 10.89 2.39 8.74
C PRO A 27 10.57 0.99 9.28
N LEU A 28 11.49 0.03 9.13
CA LEU A 28 11.30 -1.34 9.61
C LEU A 28 11.02 -1.39 11.12
N ARG A 29 11.61 -0.49 11.92
CA ARG A 29 11.35 -0.39 13.37
C ARG A 29 9.88 -0.12 13.71
N ASP A 30 9.13 0.49 12.79
CA ASP A 30 7.73 0.86 12.97
C ASP A 30 6.76 -0.21 12.45
N LEU A 31 7.28 -1.31 11.88
CA LEU A 31 6.47 -2.36 11.24
C LEU A 31 5.40 -2.91 12.17
N ALA A 32 5.72 -3.19 13.44
CA ALA A 32 4.74 -3.74 14.38
C ALA A 32 3.50 -2.82 14.54
N GLY A 33 3.71 -1.51 14.63
CA GLY A 33 2.63 -0.53 14.67
C GLY A 33 1.89 -0.43 13.33
N GLY A 34 2.65 -0.46 12.23
CA GLY A 34 2.12 -0.48 10.87
C GLY A 34 1.21 -1.69 10.59
N MET A 35 1.58 -2.89 11.06
CA MET A 35 0.78 -4.10 10.87
C MET A 35 -0.61 -4.00 11.53
N THR A 36 -0.74 -3.21 12.59
CA THR A 36 -2.02 -3.01 13.29
C THR A 36 -2.82 -1.86 12.69
N LYS A 37 -2.16 -0.72 12.42
CA LYS A 37 -2.83 0.54 12.03
C LYS A 37 -2.98 0.73 10.52
N GLY A 38 -2.21 -0.03 9.73
CA GLY A 38 -1.98 0.25 8.33
C GLY A 38 -1.36 1.62 8.08
N VAL A 39 -1.46 2.07 6.84
CA VAL A 39 -1.07 3.42 6.40
C VAL A 39 -2.27 4.13 5.76
N GLY A 40 -2.28 5.46 5.79
CA GLY A 40 -3.34 6.24 5.13
C GLY A 40 -3.36 6.03 3.61
N TRP A 41 -4.55 6.08 3.03
CA TRP A 41 -4.79 5.98 1.59
C TRP A 41 -5.90 6.94 1.17
N VAL A 42 -6.00 7.23 -0.13
CA VAL A 42 -6.98 8.21 -0.65
C VAL A 42 -7.86 7.52 -1.70
N PRO A 43 -9.21 7.61 -1.60
CA PRO A 43 -10.11 7.02 -2.57
C PRO A 43 -9.85 7.45 -4.02
N ALA A 44 -9.49 8.73 -4.21
CA ALA A 44 -9.18 9.31 -5.51
C ALA A 44 -8.04 8.61 -6.26
N ASN A 45 -7.16 7.86 -5.57
CA ASN A 45 -6.12 7.08 -6.23
C ASN A 45 -6.68 6.00 -7.17
N LEU A 46 -7.90 5.50 -6.93
CA LEU A 46 -8.55 4.54 -7.84
C LEU A 46 -9.00 5.20 -9.17
N ALA A 47 -9.10 6.52 -9.21
CA ALA A 47 -9.43 7.28 -10.42
C ALA A 47 -8.19 7.66 -11.26
N LEU A 48 -6.99 7.24 -10.86
CA LEU A 48 -5.78 7.44 -11.66
C LEU A 48 -5.86 6.57 -12.92
N THR A 49 -5.65 7.20 -14.07
CA THR A 49 -5.46 6.50 -15.34
C THR A 49 -4.06 5.89 -15.41
N PRO A 50 -3.78 5.01 -16.40
CA PRO A 50 -2.42 4.52 -16.66
C PRO A 50 -1.38 5.62 -16.98
N PHE A 51 -1.83 6.86 -17.21
CA PHE A 51 -0.99 8.02 -17.52
C PHE A 51 -0.87 9.02 -16.35
N ASP A 52 -1.23 8.60 -15.14
CA ASP A 52 -1.21 9.39 -13.89
C ASP A 52 -2.09 10.66 -13.89
N GLU A 53 -3.04 10.75 -14.83
CA GLU A 53 -4.12 11.73 -14.77
C GLU A 53 -5.27 11.21 -13.89
N ILE A 54 -5.89 12.08 -13.09
CA ILE A 54 -7.13 11.76 -12.38
C ILE A 54 -8.29 11.93 -13.36
N ALA A 55 -9.02 10.85 -13.62
CA ALA A 55 -10.17 10.88 -14.52
C ALA A 55 -11.21 11.93 -14.09
N SER A 56 -11.83 12.58 -15.08
CA SER A 56 -12.93 13.52 -14.87
C SER A 56 -14.14 13.12 -15.73
N PRO A 57 -15.34 12.97 -15.14
CA PRO A 57 -15.63 13.09 -13.71
C PRO A 57 -15.06 11.91 -12.91
N ASN A 58 -14.69 12.13 -11.64
CA ASN A 58 -14.43 11.04 -10.68
C ASN A 58 -15.43 11.10 -9.52
N PRO A 59 -15.90 9.95 -9.02
CA PRO A 59 -16.92 9.89 -7.97
C PRO A 59 -16.37 10.18 -6.57
N PHE A 60 -15.05 10.26 -6.40
CA PHE A 60 -14.40 10.34 -5.09
C PHE A 60 -14.14 11.77 -4.62
N GLY A 61 -13.84 12.70 -5.53
CA GLY A 61 -13.53 14.09 -5.21
C GLY A 61 -12.49 14.23 -4.08
N SER A 62 -12.71 15.17 -3.17
CA SER A 62 -11.93 15.34 -1.93
C SER A 62 -12.53 14.58 -0.74
N ALA A 63 -13.14 13.42 -0.96
CA ALA A 63 -13.83 12.68 0.10
C ALA A 63 -12.88 11.79 0.89
N GLY A 64 -12.68 12.13 2.17
CA GLY A 64 -12.20 11.24 3.23
C GLY A 64 -10.82 10.59 3.03
N ASP A 65 -10.45 9.78 4.02
CA ASP A 65 -9.25 8.94 4.00
C ASP A 65 -9.65 7.46 4.12
N LEU A 66 -8.81 6.59 3.58
CA LEU A 66 -8.89 5.13 3.70
C LEU A 66 -7.65 4.60 4.43
N ARG A 67 -7.60 3.29 4.64
CA ARG A 67 -6.42 2.59 5.12
C ARG A 67 -5.98 1.51 4.14
N LEU A 68 -4.66 1.39 3.92
CA LEU A 68 -4.04 0.16 3.45
C LEU A 68 -3.70 -0.70 4.67
N ILE A 69 -4.41 -1.81 4.84
CA ILE A 69 -4.19 -2.78 5.91
C ILE A 69 -3.35 -3.94 5.35
N PRO A 70 -2.10 -4.14 5.83
CA PRO A 70 -1.23 -5.18 5.32
C PRO A 70 -1.73 -6.57 5.72
N ASP A 71 -1.68 -7.50 4.76
CA ASP A 71 -1.98 -8.90 4.99
C ASP A 71 -0.68 -9.64 5.40
N PRO A 72 -0.57 -10.15 6.64
CA PRO A 72 0.65 -10.78 7.14
C PRO A 72 1.13 -11.97 6.29
N ASP A 73 0.20 -12.68 5.65
CA ASP A 73 0.49 -13.86 4.84
C ASP A 73 0.94 -13.49 3.42
N ALA A 74 0.75 -12.24 3.00
CA ALA A 74 1.13 -11.72 1.69
C ALA A 74 2.41 -10.86 1.74
N LYS A 75 3.36 -11.28 2.56
CA LYS A 75 4.68 -10.68 2.71
C LYS A 75 5.61 -11.08 1.55
N VAL A 76 6.35 -10.10 1.04
CA VAL A 76 7.48 -10.31 0.14
C VAL A 76 8.73 -9.69 0.77
N ARG A 77 9.82 -10.46 0.81
CA ARG A 77 11.14 -9.97 1.18
C ARG A 77 12.21 -10.60 0.30
N VAL A 78 12.92 -9.78 -0.47
CA VAL A 78 13.98 -10.22 -1.38
C VAL A 78 15.28 -9.54 -1.01
N THR A 79 16.32 -10.34 -0.73
CA THR A 79 17.67 -9.89 -0.36
C THR A 79 18.72 -10.28 -1.38
N ALA A 80 18.32 -10.45 -2.64
CA ALA A 80 19.14 -11.08 -3.67
C ALA A 80 20.25 -10.19 -4.24
N ILE A 81 20.21 -8.87 -3.99
CA ILE A 81 21.20 -7.92 -4.48
C ILE A 81 22.12 -7.52 -3.33
N PRO A 82 23.43 -7.86 -3.39
CA PRO A 82 24.41 -7.45 -2.38
C PRO A 82 24.44 -5.94 -2.20
N ASP A 83 24.66 -5.49 -0.96
CA ASP A 83 24.82 -4.09 -0.59
C ASP A 83 23.62 -3.18 -0.92
N MET A 84 22.45 -3.76 -1.22
CA MET A 84 21.19 -3.03 -1.40
C MET A 84 20.21 -3.31 -0.27
N SER A 85 19.40 -2.30 0.08
CA SER A 85 18.26 -2.50 0.98
C SER A 85 17.31 -3.56 0.41
N PRO A 86 16.78 -4.48 1.25
CA PRO A 86 15.84 -5.50 0.79
C PRO A 86 14.62 -4.89 0.11
N LEU A 87 14.13 -5.54 -0.94
CA LEU A 87 12.77 -5.30 -1.42
C LEU A 87 11.82 -5.96 -0.43
N HIS A 88 11.19 -5.16 0.43
CA HIS A 88 10.32 -5.63 1.51
C HIS A 88 8.96 -4.95 1.44
N PHE A 89 7.91 -5.73 1.18
CA PHE A 89 6.56 -5.20 1.16
C PHE A 89 5.51 -6.22 1.58
N TYR A 90 4.31 -5.73 1.89
CA TYR A 90 3.12 -6.53 2.14
C TYR A 90 2.03 -6.07 1.17
N HIS A 91 1.34 -7.02 0.52
CA HIS A 91 0.08 -6.69 -0.15
C HIS A 91 -0.98 -6.35 0.90
N CYS A 92 -1.76 -5.32 0.61
CA CYS A 92 -2.77 -4.79 1.51
C CYS A 92 -4.16 -4.94 0.93
N ASP A 93 -5.14 -5.04 1.83
CA ASP A 93 -6.53 -4.75 1.53
C ASP A 93 -6.80 -3.28 1.85
N ILE A 94 -7.74 -2.66 1.12
CA ILE A 94 -8.15 -1.28 1.37
C ILE A 94 -9.42 -1.30 2.22
N THR A 95 -9.41 -0.56 3.32
CA THR A 95 -10.55 -0.46 4.24
C THR A 95 -10.98 0.99 4.45
N GLU A 96 -12.22 1.17 4.86
CA GLU A 96 -12.69 2.40 5.49
C GLU A 96 -11.97 2.62 6.84
N LEU A 97 -12.16 3.79 7.45
CA LEU A 97 -11.50 4.13 8.72
C LEU A 97 -11.97 3.29 9.91
N ASP A 98 -13.16 2.71 9.83
CA ASP A 98 -13.71 1.77 10.83
C ASP A 98 -13.23 0.32 10.61
N GLY A 99 -12.42 0.08 9.58
CA GLY A 99 -11.90 -1.24 9.22
C GLY A 99 -12.82 -2.07 8.33
N SER A 100 -14.01 -1.57 7.98
CA SER A 100 -14.88 -2.26 7.02
C SER A 100 -14.23 -2.29 5.62
N PRO A 101 -14.43 -3.36 4.83
CA PRO A 101 -13.79 -3.45 3.52
C PRO A 101 -14.27 -2.34 2.57
N TRP A 102 -13.32 -1.66 1.92
CA TRP A 102 -13.67 -0.62 0.96
C TRP A 102 -14.11 -1.23 -0.37
N GLN A 103 -15.26 -0.76 -0.89
CA GLN A 103 -15.85 -1.27 -2.12
C GLN A 103 -14.94 -1.14 -3.35
N GLY A 104 -13.95 -0.24 -3.35
CA GLY A 104 -13.01 -0.07 -4.46
C GLY A 104 -11.77 -0.96 -4.39
N CYS A 105 -11.67 -1.86 -3.40
CA CYS A 105 -10.52 -2.76 -3.26
C CYS A 105 -10.65 -4.00 -4.15
N VAL A 106 -9.90 -4.03 -5.26
CA VAL A 106 -9.87 -5.17 -6.18
C VAL A 106 -9.37 -6.46 -5.54
N ARG A 107 -8.46 -6.38 -4.56
CA ARG A 107 -7.95 -7.55 -3.85
C ARG A 107 -9.02 -8.19 -2.97
N THR A 108 -9.77 -7.39 -2.22
CA THR A 108 -10.93 -7.86 -1.43
C THR A 108 -12.00 -8.47 -2.34
N MET A 109 -12.28 -7.87 -3.50
CA MET A 109 -13.21 -8.45 -4.47
C MET A 109 -12.78 -9.85 -4.88
N LEU A 110 -11.51 -10.03 -5.25
CA LEU A 110 -10.98 -11.34 -5.64
C LEU A 110 -11.06 -12.37 -4.50
N LYS A 111 -10.74 -11.97 -3.27
CA LYS A 111 -10.85 -12.85 -2.09
C LYS A 111 -12.28 -13.34 -1.83
N SER A 112 -13.28 -12.59 -2.31
CA SER A 112 -14.70 -12.84 -2.06
C SER A 112 -15.43 -13.49 -3.24
N ALA A 113 -14.71 -13.85 -4.31
CA ALA A 113 -15.26 -14.39 -5.55
C ALA A 113 -15.53 -15.91 -5.50
#